data_AF-A0A833YRA2-F1
#
_entry.id   AF-A0A833YRA2-F1
#
_cell.length_a   1.000
_cell.length_b   1.000
_cell.length_c   1.000
_cell.angle_alpha   90.00
_cell.angle_beta   90.00
_cell.angle_gamma   90.00
#
_symmetry.space_group_name_H-M   'P 1'
#
loop_
_entity.id
_entity.type
_entity.pdbx_description
1 polymer ?
#
loop_
_entity_poly.entity_id
_entity_poly.type
_entity_poly.pdbx_seq_one_letter_code
_entity_poly.pdbx_strand_id
1 'polypeptide(L)'
;MKRIAACQEQILRYSWSGEPLFLTCPTSEVTELPACSHCGAQRIFEFQLMPALVSMLRSADSGLSVEFGTVLIYTCEKSCWPRNQQTPMEEFCVVQEDPDELLLK
;
A
#
# COMPACT_ATOMS: atom_id res chain seq x y z
N MET A 1 -9.36 18.34 3.90
CA MET A 1 -9.37 18.87 2.52
C MET A 1 -9.46 17.70 1.55
N LYS A 2 -10.55 17.56 0.79
CA LYS A 2 -10.70 16.49 -0.21
C LYS A 2 -10.03 16.96 -1.51
N ARG A 3 -8.78 16.55 -1.73
CA ARG A 3 -8.12 16.77 -3.03
C ARG A 3 -8.62 15.70 -3.99
N ILE A 4 -9.46 16.09 -4.93
CA ILE A 4 -9.87 15.23 -6.03
C ILE A 4 -8.65 15.05 -6.94
N ALA A 5 -8.13 13.83 -7.03
CA ALA A 5 -7.10 13.47 -7.99
C ALA A 5 -7.66 13.62 -9.42
N ALA A 6 -6.79 13.96 -10.38
CA ALA A 6 -7.20 14.12 -11.78
C ALA A 6 -7.83 12.86 -12.40
N CYS A 7 -7.61 11.68 -11.79
CA CYS A 7 -8.16 10.41 -12.21
C CYS A 7 -8.74 9.66 -10.99
N GLN A 8 -10.06 9.74 -10.78
CA GLN A 8 -10.74 9.06 -9.67
C GLN A 8 -10.74 7.54 -9.82
N GLU A 9 -10.58 7.03 -11.04
CA GLU A 9 -10.49 5.60 -11.35
C GLU A 9 -9.08 5.03 -11.18
N GLN A 10 -8.11 5.85 -10.78
CA GLN A 10 -6.76 5.38 -10.54
C GLN A 10 -6.76 4.33 -9.42
N ILE A 11 -6.34 3.11 -9.72
CA ILE A 11 -6.24 2.00 -8.76
C ILE A 11 -4.82 1.85 -8.16
N LEU A 12 -3.81 2.42 -8.82
CA LEU A 12 -2.41 2.33 -8.42
C LEU A 12 -1.68 3.64 -8.71
N ARG A 13 -0.91 4.11 -7.74
CA ARG A 13 0.04 5.22 -7.89
C ARG A 13 1.45 4.69 -7.62
N TYR A 14 2.23 4.59 -8.69
CA TYR A 14 3.64 4.24 -8.61
C TYR A 14 4.51 5.48 -8.39
N SER A 15 5.43 5.43 -7.42
CA SER A 15 6.35 6.54 -7.11
C SER A 15 7.51 6.04 -6.25
N TRP A 16 8.44 5.34 -6.89
CA TRP A 16 9.63 4.78 -6.24
C TRP A 16 10.48 5.83 -5.51
N SER A 17 10.82 5.54 -4.25
CA SER A 17 11.51 6.46 -3.32
C SER A 17 10.82 7.82 -3.14
N GLY A 18 9.55 7.95 -3.53
CA GLY A 18 8.78 9.17 -3.38
C GLY A 18 8.00 9.22 -2.08
N GLU A 19 7.16 10.24 -1.96
CA GLU A 19 6.31 10.42 -0.79
C GLU A 19 4.95 9.70 -0.95
N PRO A 20 4.53 8.90 0.04
CA PRO A 20 3.19 8.32 0.08
C PRO A 20 2.12 9.40 0.30
N LEU A 21 0.93 9.18 -0.27
CA LEU A 21 -0.24 10.01 0.02
C LEU A 21 -1.01 9.39 1.18
N PHE A 22 -0.91 10.01 2.35
CA PHE A 22 -1.63 9.56 3.53
C PHE A 22 -3.08 10.04 3.57
N LEU A 23 -4.00 9.17 3.97
CA LEU A 23 -5.40 9.53 4.26
C LEU A 23 -5.55 10.16 5.65
N THR A 24 -4.85 9.58 6.62
CA THR A 24 -4.78 10.03 8.02
C THR A 24 -3.34 10.33 8.39
N CYS A 25 -3.09 10.97 9.55
CA CYS A 25 -1.72 11.23 10.01
C CYS A 25 -0.90 9.92 10.00
N PRO A 26 0.37 9.94 9.54
CA PRO A 26 1.21 8.75 9.49
C PRO A 26 1.33 8.11 10.86
N THR A 27 1.11 6.80 10.92
CA THR A 27 1.24 5.98 12.13
C THR A 27 2.71 5.63 12.38
N SER A 28 3.01 5.15 13.59
CA SER A 28 4.35 4.65 13.93
C SER A 28 4.85 3.57 12.94
N GLU A 29 3.93 2.78 12.36
CA GLU A 29 4.24 1.74 11.35
C GLU A 29 4.91 2.29 10.09
N VAL A 30 4.62 3.54 9.73
CA VAL A 30 5.28 4.23 8.61
C VAL A 30 6.61 4.85 9.04
N THR A 31 6.78 5.09 10.33
CA THR A 31 7.95 5.78 10.89
C THR A 31 9.07 4.79 11.24
N GLU A 32 8.71 3.54 11.58
CA GLU A 32 9.64 2.48 11.98
C GLU A 32 9.54 1.26 11.04
N LEU A 33 9.81 1.48 9.74
CA LEU A 33 9.80 0.41 8.75
C LEU A 33 10.88 -0.64 9.05
N PRO A 34 10.53 -1.94 9.10
CA PRO A 34 11.53 -2.99 9.30
C PRO A 34 12.47 -3.07 8.09
N ALA A 35 13.76 -3.30 8.37
CA ALA A 35 14.75 -3.58 7.34
C ALA A 35 14.39 -4.85 6.56
N CYS A 36 14.86 -4.93 5.31
CA CYS A 36 14.68 -6.09 4.45
C CYS A 36 15.17 -7.36 5.14
N SER A 37 14.27 -8.34 5.30
CA SER A 37 14.54 -9.59 6.02
C SER A 37 15.64 -10.44 5.36
N HIS A 38 15.95 -10.17 4.09
CA HIS A 38 16.95 -10.92 3.33
C HIS A 38 18.35 -10.28 3.34
N CYS A 39 18.47 -8.98 3.02
CA CYS A 39 19.78 -8.32 2.89
C CYS A 39 20.07 -7.25 3.95
N GLY A 40 19.12 -6.98 4.85
CA GLY A 40 19.24 -5.96 5.89
C GLY A 40 19.21 -4.51 5.38
N ALA A 41 19.02 -4.29 4.09
CA ALA A 41 18.89 -2.96 3.51
C ALA A 41 17.56 -2.30 3.93
N GLN A 42 17.47 -0.98 3.81
CA GLN A 42 16.24 -0.27 4.16
C GLN A 42 15.12 -0.60 3.17
N ARG A 43 13.88 -0.54 3.65
CA ARG A 43 12.70 -0.54 2.78
C ARG A 43 12.32 0.90 2.47
N ILE A 44 11.99 1.18 1.21
CA ILE A 44 11.58 2.48 0.72
C ILE A 44 10.20 2.38 0.09
N PHE A 45 9.48 3.49 0.06
CA PHE A 45 8.18 3.55 -0.60
C PHE A 45 8.33 3.23 -2.09
N GLU A 46 7.52 2.32 -2.62
CA GLU A 46 7.52 1.98 -4.04
C GLU A 46 6.25 2.45 -4.74
N PHE A 47 5.08 2.06 -4.22
CA PHE A 47 3.79 2.44 -4.77
C PHE A 47 2.70 2.36 -3.71
N GLN A 48 1.52 2.87 -4.05
CA GLN A 48 0.32 2.71 -3.25
C GLN A 48 -0.86 2.23 -4.10
N LEU A 49 -1.71 1.41 -3.48
CA LEU A 49 -3.01 1.01 -4.02
C LEU A 49 -4.06 1.99 -3.55
N MET A 50 -4.88 2.43 -4.48
CA MET A 50 -5.89 3.47 -4.28
C MET A 50 -7.26 2.82 -4.01
N PRO A 51 -8.19 3.52 -3.33
CA PRO A 51 -9.46 2.92 -2.90
C PRO A 51 -10.37 2.50 -4.07
N ALA A 52 -10.18 3.06 -5.26
CA ALA A 52 -10.90 2.64 -6.47
C ALA A 52 -10.72 1.14 -6.78
N LEU A 53 -9.59 0.54 -6.38
CA LEU A 53 -9.32 -0.89 -6.57
C LEU A 53 -10.36 -1.79 -5.88
N VAL A 54 -10.88 -1.36 -4.73
CA VAL A 54 -11.85 -2.14 -3.95
C VAL A 54 -13.12 -2.41 -4.76
N SER A 55 -13.57 -1.44 -5.55
CA SER A 55 -14.74 -1.62 -6.42
C SER A 55 -14.54 -2.71 -7.46
N MET A 56 -13.32 -2.89 -7.97
CA MET A 56 -13.00 -3.95 -8.93
C MET A 56 -12.96 -5.31 -8.24
N LEU A 57 -12.39 -5.39 -7.04
CA LEU A 57 -12.29 -6.63 -6.28
C LEU A 57 -13.66 -7.17 -5.84
N ARG A 58 -14.58 -6.27 -5.42
CA ARG A 58 -15.97 -6.65 -5.07
C ARG A 58 -16.73 -7.29 -6.23
N SER A 59 -16.37 -6.97 -7.47
CA SER A 59 -17.02 -7.56 -8.65
C SER A 59 -16.52 -8.97 -8.98
N ALA A 60 -15.37 -9.37 -8.41
CA ALA A 60 -14.67 -10.61 -8.77
C ALA A 60 -14.98 -11.79 -7.83
N ASP A 61 -15.46 -11.55 -6.61
CA ASP A 61 -15.63 -12.62 -5.61
C ASP A 61 -16.88 -12.43 -4.73
N SER A 62 -17.62 -13.50 -4.46
CA SER A 62 -18.99 -13.45 -3.90
C SER A 62 -19.09 -13.65 -2.38
N GLY A 63 -17.96 -13.62 -1.66
CA GLY A 63 -17.94 -13.86 -0.21
C GLY A 63 -16.90 -13.12 0.62
N LEU A 64 -15.96 -12.38 0.00
CA LEU A 64 -14.91 -11.62 0.69
C LEU A 64 -15.23 -10.12 0.63
N SER A 65 -15.43 -9.51 1.80
CA SER A 65 -15.53 -8.06 1.94
C SER A 65 -14.14 -7.47 2.10
N VAL A 66 -13.55 -7.01 1.00
CA VAL A 66 -12.31 -6.23 1.04
C VAL A 66 -12.69 -4.76 1.21
N GLU A 67 -12.16 -4.09 2.22
CA GLU A 67 -12.30 -2.65 2.41
C GLU A 67 -10.94 -2.07 2.84
N PHE A 68 -10.52 -0.99 2.19
CA PHE A 68 -9.36 -0.20 2.58
C PHE A 68 -9.46 1.21 1.96
N GLY A 69 -8.91 2.20 2.64
CA GLY A 69 -8.76 3.55 2.10
C GLY A 69 -7.56 3.63 1.17
N THR A 70 -6.36 3.25 1.62
CA THR A 70 -5.17 3.12 0.76
C THR A 70 -4.24 2.06 1.33
N VAL A 71 -3.49 1.37 0.46
CA VAL A 71 -2.40 0.49 0.88
C VAL A 71 -1.09 1.09 0.42
N LEU A 72 -0.13 1.28 1.33
CA LEU A 72 1.21 1.78 1.05
C LEU A 72 2.17 0.59 1.01
N ILE A 73 2.97 0.48 -0.06
CA ILE A 73 3.87 -0.65 -0.26
C ILE A 73 5.31 -0.15 -0.15
N TYR A 74 6.09 -0.83 0.70
CA TYR A 74 7.50 -0.57 0.95
C TYR A 74 8.32 -1.80 0.57
N THR A 75 9.32 -1.58 -0.28
CA THR A 75 10.17 -2.66 -0.81
C THR A 75 11.64 -2.39 -0.55
N CYS A 76 12.44 -3.45 -0.63
CA CYS A 76 13.88 -3.35 -0.44
C CYS A 76 14.51 -2.37 -1.45
N GLU A 77 15.26 -1.37 -0.97
CA GLU A 77 15.94 -0.37 -1.81
C GLU A 77 16.94 -0.99 -2.81
N LYS A 78 17.48 -2.16 -2.48
CA LYS A 78 18.44 -2.91 -3.32
C LYS A 78 17.74 -3.87 -4.29
N SER A 79 16.40 -3.91 -4.28
CA SER A 79 15.59 -4.88 -5.04
C SER A 79 16.15 -6.29 -4.91
N CYS A 80 16.51 -6.69 -3.68
CA CYS A 80 17.24 -7.92 -3.48
C CYS A 80 16.34 -9.12 -3.78
N TRP A 81 16.78 -9.98 -4.70
CA TRP A 81 16.10 -11.22 -5.01
C TRP A 81 17.12 -12.38 -5.06
N PRO A 82 17.02 -13.39 -4.19
CA PRO A 82 17.95 -14.52 -4.23
C PRO A 82 17.70 -15.36 -5.49
N ARG A 83 18.75 -15.67 -6.25
CA ARG A 83 18.62 -16.49 -7.48
C ARG A 83 18.04 -17.89 -7.25
N ASN A 84 18.19 -18.41 -6.04
CA ASN A 84 17.69 -19.73 -5.66
C ASN A 84 16.30 -19.67 -4.98
N GLN A 85 15.70 -18.49 -4.89
CA GLN A 85 14.36 -18.32 -4.32
C GLN A 85 13.31 -18.58 -5.39
N GLN A 86 12.53 -19.64 -5.21
CA GLN A 86 11.38 -19.98 -6.08
C GLN A 86 10.08 -19.31 -5.62
N THR A 87 10.06 -18.79 -4.39
CA THR A 87 8.88 -18.13 -3.80
C THR A 87 9.03 -16.62 -3.80
N PRO A 88 7.93 -15.86 -3.93
CA PRO A 88 7.94 -14.42 -3.75
C PRO A 88 8.49 -13.97 -2.40
N MET A 89 9.26 -12.89 -2.40
CA MET A 89 9.75 -12.24 -1.18
C MET A 89 8.61 -11.46 -0.51
N GLU A 90 8.58 -11.50 0.82
CA GLU A 90 7.62 -10.74 1.60
C GLU A 90 8.07 -9.28 1.74
N GLU A 91 7.23 -8.38 1.24
CA GLU A 91 7.41 -6.93 1.34
C GLU A 91 6.49 -6.35 2.40
N PHE A 92 6.75 -5.10 2.81
CA PHE A 92 6.03 -4.48 3.92
C PHE A 92 4.89 -3.61 3.38
N CYS A 93 3.69 -3.81 3.92
CA CYS A 93 2.53 -3.00 3.58
C CYS A 93 1.95 -2.30 4.81
N VAL A 94 1.47 -1.07 4.63
CA VAL A 94 0.71 -0.33 5.62
C VAL A 94 -0.67 -0.04 5.04
N VAL A 95 -1.71 -0.45 5.75
CA VAL A 95 -3.10 -0.23 5.34
C VAL A 95 -3.66 0.95 6.12
N GLN A 96 -4.20 1.94 5.44
CA GLN A 96 -5.02 2.99 6.05
C GLN A 96 -6.47 2.74 5.68
N GLU A 97 -7.32 2.64 6.71
CA GLU A 97 -8.77 2.54 6.55
C GLU A 97 -9.37 3.83 5.98
N ASP A 98 -10.56 3.74 5.40
CA ASP A 98 -11.29 4.93 4.96
C ASP A 98 -11.82 5.67 6.21
N PRO A 99 -11.37 6.92 6.47
CA PRO A 99 -11.83 7.67 7.63
C PRO A 99 -13.34 7.94 7.61
N ASP A 100 -13.97 7.94 6.43
CA ASP A 100 -15.42 8.15 6.28
C ASP A 100 -16.23 6.89 6.61
N GLU A 101 -15.61 5.71 6.75
CA GLU A 101 -16.31 4.45 7.09
C GLU A 101 -17.02 4.54 8.45
N LEU A 102 -16.43 5.28 9.40
CA LEU A 102 -17.02 5.51 10.73
C LEU A 102 -18.29 6.37 10.68
N LEU A 103 -18.49 7.14 9.61
CA LEU A 103 -19.66 8.02 9.42
C LEU A 103 -20.84 7.28 8.78
N LEU A 104 -20.62 6.08 8.24
CA LEU A 104 -21.62 5.25 7.55
C LEU A 104 -22.19 4.13 8.43
N LYS A 105 -21.76 4.05 9.70
CA LYS A 105 -22.25 3.10 10.71
C LYS A 105 -23.32 3.72 11.62
#